data_AF-A0A7C2GIY9-F1
#
_entry.id   AF-A0A7C2GIY9-F1
#
_cell.length_a   1.000
_cell.length_b   1.000
_cell.length_c   1.000
_cell.angle_alpha   90.00
_cell.angle_beta   90.00
_cell.angle_gamma   90.00
#
_symmetry.space_group_name_H-M   'P 1'
#
loop_
_entity.id
_entity.type
_entity.pdbx_description
1 polymer ?
#
loop_
_entity_poly.entity_id
_entity_poly.type
_entity_poly.pdbx_seq_one_letter_code
_entity_poly.pdbx_strand_id
1 'polypeptide(L)'
;MGALLQGLYDRHPTVGEVRGLGLFWAVELVKDRETREPLVPWNAPSQGVLNDIRNAALDRGLYVYGRWNILIIAPPLTISEEELKLGVSILDEVLEIADRAAKA
;
A
#
# COMPACT_ATOMS: atom_id res chain seq x y z
N MET A 1 4.37 -10.02 9.97
CA MET A 1 3.89 -8.88 9.17
C MET A 1 5.00 -7.96 8.68
N GLY A 2 5.83 -7.40 9.58
CA GLY A 2 6.88 -6.45 9.17
C GLY A 2 7.77 -6.91 8.02
N ALA A 3 8.34 -8.12 8.10
CA ALA A 3 9.16 -8.67 7.01
C ALA A 3 8.40 -8.83 5.68
N LEU A 4 7.10 -9.17 5.72
CA LEU A 4 6.27 -9.32 4.52
C LEU A 4 6.05 -7.97 3.84
N LEU A 5 5.70 -6.94 4.63
CA LEU A 5 5.48 -5.59 4.12
C LEU A 5 6.80 -4.94 3.68
N GLN A 6 7.91 -5.22 4.35
CA GLN A 6 9.22 -4.72 3.92
C GLN A 6 9.59 -5.23 2.52
N GLY A 7 9.20 -6.45 2.16
CA GLY A 7 9.40 -6.96 0.80
C GLY A 7 8.67 -6.14 -0.28
N LEU A 8 7.60 -5.41 0.07
CA LEU A 8 6.93 -4.49 -0.87
C LEU A 8 7.83 -3.30 -1.21
N TYR A 9 8.64 -2.82 -0.25
CA TYR A 9 9.65 -1.79 -0.51
C TYR A 9 10.69 -2.28 -1.52
N ASP A 10 11.04 -3.56 -1.53
CA ASP A 10 12.04 -4.05 -2.49
C ASP A 10 11.46 -4.20 -3.91
N ARG A 11 10.16 -4.51 -4.03
CA ARG A 11 9.50 -4.80 -5.31
C ARG A 11 8.88 -3.57 -5.99
N HIS A 12 8.39 -2.59 -5.22
CA HIS A 12 7.64 -1.45 -5.74
C HIS A 12 8.39 -0.14 -5.56
N PRO A 13 8.93 0.48 -6.63
CA PRO A 13 9.67 1.75 -6.52
C PRO A 13 8.87 2.85 -5.84
N THR A 14 7.54 2.84 -5.98
CA THR A 14 6.65 3.82 -5.35
C THR A 14 6.47 3.64 -3.85
N VAL A 15 6.82 2.49 -3.27
CA VAL A 15 6.81 2.32 -1.81
C VAL A 15 8.03 3.03 -1.23
N GLY A 16 7.81 4.19 -0.62
CA GLY A 16 8.85 5.05 -0.06
C GLY A 16 9.16 4.75 1.41
N GLU A 17 8.16 4.28 2.16
CA GLU A 17 8.34 3.91 3.56
C GLU A 17 7.34 2.82 3.96
N VAL A 18 7.83 1.88 4.76
CA VAL A 18 7.02 0.87 5.44
C VAL A 18 7.33 0.98 6.93
N ARG A 19 6.32 1.37 7.73
CA ARG A 19 6.50 1.59 9.17
C ARG A 19 5.33 1.03 9.97
N GLY A 20 5.61 0.52 11.16
CA GLY A 20 4.56 0.00 12.02
C GLY A 20 5.10 -0.86 13.15
N LEU A 21 4.17 -1.36 13.98
CA LEU A 21 4.45 -2.27 15.09
C LEU A 21 3.30 -3.26 15.25
N GLY A 22 3.62 -4.53 15.52
CA GLY A 22 2.62 -5.58 15.68
C GLY A 22 1.77 -5.74 14.41
N LEU A 23 0.45 -5.55 14.54
CA LEU A 23 -0.52 -5.63 13.46
C LEU A 23 -1.07 -4.26 12.99
N PHE A 24 -0.32 -3.17 13.19
CA PHE A 24 -0.71 -1.84 12.72
C PHE A 24 0.43 -1.15 11.94
N TRP A 25 0.23 -1.01 10.63
CA TRP A 25 1.28 -0.57 9.70
C TRP A 25 0.78 0.45 8.69
N ALA A 26 1.71 1.28 8.23
CA ALA A 26 1.52 2.23 7.15
C ALA A 26 2.51 1.89 6.01
N VAL A 27 1.99 1.89 4.79
CA VAL A 27 2.77 1.84 3.54
C VAL A 27 2.58 3.19 2.85
N GLU A 28 3.66 3.96 2.75
CA GLU A 28 3.65 5.29 2.18
C GLU A 28 4.15 5.27 0.73
N LEU A 29 3.34 5.83 -0.17
CA LEU A 29 3.58 5.88 -1.60
C LEU A 29 4.18 7.23 -1.99
N VAL A 30 5.30 7.20 -2.70
CA VAL A 30 6.04 8.37 -3.17
C VAL A 30 6.31 8.22 -4.66
N LYS A 31 6.52 9.34 -5.35
CA LYS A 31 6.99 9.32 -6.74
C LYS A 31 8.48 8.97 -6.80
N ASP A 32 9.21 9.42 -5.81
CA ASP A 32 10.66 9.26 -5.71
C ASP A 32 11.08 9.11 -4.23
N ARG A 33 11.98 8.17 -3.97
CA ARG A 33 12.39 7.80 -2.61
C ARG A 33 13.38 8.76 -1.98
N GLU A 34 14.17 9.48 -2.79
CA GLU A 34 15.16 10.44 -2.30
C GLU A 34 14.48 11.73 -1.86
N THR A 35 13.60 12.26 -2.71
CA THR A 35 12.83 13.49 -2.49
C THR A 35 11.66 13.29 -1.53
N ARG A 36 11.16 12.06 -1.44
CA ARG A 36 9.92 11.70 -0.73
C ARG A 36 8.69 12.48 -1.23
N GLU A 37 8.68 12.91 -2.50
CA GLU A 37 7.51 13.56 -3.08
C GLU A 37 6.32 12.59 -3.05
N PRO A 38 5.19 12.94 -2.41
CA PRO A 38 4.08 12.01 -2.26
C PRO A 38 3.43 11.69 -3.62
N LEU A 39 3.10 10.42 -3.85
CA LEU A 39 2.44 9.99 -5.09
C LEU A 39 1.07 10.68 -5.26
N VAL A 40 0.38 10.89 -4.14
CA VAL A 40 -0.88 11.63 -4.06
C VAL A 40 -0.69 12.80 -3.09
N PRO A 41 -0.85 14.05 -3.53
CA PRO A 41 -0.66 15.22 -2.68
C PRO A 41 -1.55 15.22 -1.44
N TRP A 42 -1.08 15.88 -0.39
CA TRP A 42 -1.88 16.17 0.78
C TRP A 42 -3.16 16.92 0.39
N ASN A 43 -4.29 16.53 0.98
CA ASN A 43 -5.60 17.11 0.71
C ASN A 43 -6.09 16.96 -0.75
N ALA A 44 -5.48 16.07 -1.55
CA ALA A 44 -6.02 15.72 -2.84
C ALA A 44 -7.42 15.11 -2.70
N PRO A 45 -8.33 15.33 -3.68
CA PRO A 45 -9.65 14.70 -3.69
C PRO A 45 -9.55 13.17 -3.67
N SER A 46 -10.60 12.50 -3.19
CA SER A 46 -10.66 11.03 -3.03
C SER A 46 -10.75 10.22 -4.35
N GLN A 47 -10.19 10.74 -5.43
CA GLN A 47 -10.19 10.15 -6.79
C GLN A 47 -8.76 9.94 -7.30
N GLY A 48 -8.59 9.07 -8.30
CA GLY A 48 -7.28 8.77 -8.92
C GLY A 48 -6.59 7.54 -8.32
N VAL A 49 -5.26 7.47 -8.43
CA VAL A 49 -4.46 6.26 -8.22
C VAL A 49 -4.74 5.53 -6.91
N LEU A 50 -4.93 6.24 -5.79
CA LEU A 50 -5.24 5.59 -4.51
C LEU A 50 -6.61 4.94 -4.52
N ASN A 51 -7.59 5.55 -5.18
CA ASN A 51 -8.92 4.97 -5.34
C ASN A 51 -8.85 3.71 -6.21
N ASP A 52 -8.05 3.75 -7.28
CA ASP A 52 -7.86 2.61 -8.18
C ASP A 52 -7.22 1.43 -7.46
N ILE A 53 -6.20 1.68 -6.62
CA ILE A 53 -5.57 0.65 -5.77
C ILE A 53 -6.60 0.03 -4.81
N ARG A 54 -7.39 0.86 -4.10
CA ARG A 54 -8.40 0.37 -3.15
C ARG A 54 -9.48 -0.46 -3.83
N ASN A 55 -9.97 -0.01 -4.99
CA ASN A 55 -10.98 -0.74 -5.76
C ASN A 55 -10.40 -2.07 -6.27
N ALA A 56 -9.19 -2.05 -6.85
CA ALA A 56 -8.53 -3.26 -7.34
C ALA A 56 -8.23 -4.27 -6.22
N ALA A 57 -7.92 -3.79 -5.01
CA ALA A 57 -7.76 -4.64 -3.83
C ALA A 57 -9.11 -5.25 -3.41
N LEU A 58 -10.17 -4.43 -3.36
CA LEU A 58 -11.50 -4.86 -2.97
C LEU A 58 -12.07 -5.89 -3.94
N ASP A 59 -11.88 -5.70 -5.25
CA ASP A 59 -12.28 -6.64 -6.31
C ASP A 59 -11.57 -8.00 -6.18
N ARG A 60 -10.39 -8.03 -5.55
CA ARG A 60 -9.62 -9.24 -5.22
C ARG A 60 -9.93 -9.79 -3.83
N GLY A 61 -10.89 -9.22 -3.10
CA GLY A 61 -11.30 -9.65 -1.76
C GLY A 61 -10.47 -9.06 -0.62
N LEU A 62 -9.61 -8.06 -0.87
CA LEU A 62 -8.85 -7.36 0.16
C LEU A 62 -9.43 -5.96 0.41
N TYR A 63 -9.96 -5.74 1.61
CA TYR A 63 -10.23 -4.37 2.07
C TYR A 63 -8.95 -3.73 2.61
N VAL A 64 -8.60 -2.56 2.08
CA VAL A 64 -7.51 -1.72 2.59
C VAL A 64 -7.97 -0.28 2.74
N TYR A 65 -7.67 0.32 3.88
CA TYR A 65 -7.89 1.75 4.06
C TYR A 65 -6.75 2.52 3.43
N GLY A 66 -7.07 3.52 2.61
CA GLY A 66 -6.09 4.42 2.00
C GLY A 66 -6.50 5.86 2.16
N ARG A 67 -5.55 6.72 2.54
CA ARG A 67 -5.72 8.18 2.62
C ARG A 67 -4.52 8.89 2.01
N TRP A 68 -4.79 9.70 0.99
CA TRP A 68 -3.78 10.38 0.16
C TRP A 68 -2.74 9.40 -0.39
N ASN A 69 -1.51 9.44 0.11
CA ASN A 69 -0.44 8.56 -0.34
C ASN A 69 -0.17 7.42 0.65
N ILE A 70 -0.99 7.21 1.67
CA ILE A 70 -0.76 6.21 2.72
C ILE A 70 -1.82 5.12 2.65
N LEU A 71 -1.39 3.87 2.62
CA LEU A 71 -2.20 2.68 2.86
C LEU A 71 -2.01 2.23 4.31
N ILE A 72 -3.10 1.94 5.02
CA ILE A 72 -3.08 1.45 6.39
C ILE A 72 -3.41 -0.04 6.40
N ILE A 73 -2.48 -0.83 6.92
CA ILE A 73 -2.60 -2.29 7.07
C ILE A 73 -2.84 -2.58 8.54
N ALA A 74 -4.10 -2.85 8.88
CA ALA A 74 -4.60 -3.02 10.23
C ALA A 74 -5.60 -4.19 10.31
N PRO A 75 -5.15 -5.44 10.07
CA PRO A 75 -6.03 -6.60 10.12
C PRO A 75 -6.56 -6.85 11.54
N PRO A 76 -7.62 -7.65 11.70
CA PRO A 76 -8.05 -8.17 13.00
C PRO A 76 -6.90 -8.89 13.72
N LEU A 77 -6.87 -8.81 15.05
CA LEU A 77 -5.82 -9.46 15.85
C LEU A 77 -5.89 -10.99 15.85
N THR A 78 -6.98 -11.55 15.31
CA THR A 78 -7.19 -12.99 15.14
C THR A 78 -6.75 -13.50 13.78
N ILE A 79 -6.17 -12.66 12.91
CA ILE A 79 -5.74 -13.03 11.55
C ILE A 79 -4.70 -14.17 11.59
N SER A 80 -4.84 -15.15 10.69
CA SER A 80 -3.84 -16.20 10.54
C SER A 80 -2.62 -15.73 9.72
N GLU A 81 -1.54 -16.49 9.77
CA GLU A 81 -0.37 -16.19 8.94
C GLU A 81 -0.67 -16.36 7.44
N GLU A 82 -1.52 -17.31 7.08
CA GLU A 82 -1.96 -17.58 5.71
C GLU A 82 -2.81 -16.43 5.16
N GLU A 83 -3.80 -15.96 5.94
CA GLU A 83 -4.62 -14.81 5.58
C GLU A 83 -3.76 -13.56 5.42
N LEU A 84 -2.77 -13.38 6.30
CA LEU A 84 -1.83 -12.28 6.22
C LEU A 84 -0.99 -12.34 4.94
N LYS A 85 -0.44 -13.51 4.59
CA LYS A 85 0.33 -13.71 3.36
C LYS A 85 -0.53 -13.47 2.12
N LEU A 86 -1.78 -13.95 2.13
CA LEU A 86 -2.73 -13.71 1.04
C LEU A 86 -3.01 -12.21 0.87
N GLY A 87 -3.29 -11.50 1.96
CA GLY A 87 -3.54 -10.05 1.92
C GLY A 87 -2.33 -9.27 1.41
N VAL A 88 -1.11 -9.63 1.84
CA VAL A 88 0.11 -8.98 1.32
C VAL A 88 0.37 -9.33 -0.15
N SER A 89 0.05 -10.56 -0.60
CA SER A 89 0.16 -10.94 -2.01
C SER A 89 -0.80 -10.12 -2.89
N ILE A 90 -2.04 -9.92 -2.46
CA ILE A 90 -2.99 -9.06 -3.18
C ILE A 90 -2.49 -7.62 -3.19
N LEU A 91 -1.96 -7.14 -2.06
CA LEU A 91 -1.41 -5.79 -1.95
C LEU A 91 -0.23 -5.58 -2.93
N ASP A 92 0.64 -6.58 -3.08
CA ASP A 92 1.75 -6.59 -4.03
C ASP A 92 1.25 -6.35 -5.47
N GLU A 93 0.28 -7.15 -5.91
CA GLU A 93 -0.27 -7.04 -7.27
C GLU A 93 -0.90 -5.66 -7.54
N VAL A 94 -1.66 -5.12 -6.59
CA VAL A 94 -2.35 -3.83 -6.81
C VAL A 94 -1.42 -2.63 -6.73
N LEU A 95 -0.27 -2.75 -6.05
CA LEU A 95 0.73 -1.68 -6.00
C LEU A 95 1.41 -1.44 -7.35
N GLU A 96 1.34 -2.37 -8.30
CA GLU A 96 1.77 -2.10 -9.67
C GLU A 96 1.00 -0.94 -10.33
N ILE A 97 -0.24 -0.66 -9.88
CA ILE A 97 -1.02 0.50 -10.33
C ILE A 97 -0.29 1.80 -9.95
N ALA A 98 0.23 1.86 -8.72
CA ALA A 98 1.03 2.99 -8.26
C ALA A 98 2.31 3.14 -9.11
N ASP A 99 3.00 2.03 -9.34
CA ASP A 99 4.26 2.02 -10.10
C ASP A 99 4.10 2.47 -11.56
N ARG A 100 2.96 2.12 -12.18
CA ARG A 100 2.62 2.63 -13.52
C ARG A 100 2.27 4.12 -13.49
N ALA A 101 1.51 4.56 -12.50
CA ALA A 101 1.10 5.96 -12.37
C ALA A 101 2.29 6.91 -12.13
N ALA A 102 3.33 6.47 -11.41
CA ALA A 102 4.54 7.27 -11.18
C ALA A 102 5.44 7.42 -12.43
N LYS A 103 5.25 6.58 -13.45
CA LYS A 103 6.01 6.62 -14.71
C LYS A 103 5.33 7.44 -15.81
N ALA A 104 4.06 7.81 -15.62
CA ALA A 104 3.26 8.59 -16.56
C ALA A 104 3.40 10.09 -16.31
#